data_AF-A0A7Z9F3L3-F1
#
_entry.id   AF-A0A7Z9F3L3-F1
#
_cell.length_a   1.000
_cell.length_b   1.000
_cell.length_c   1.000
_cell.angle_alpha   90.00
_cell.angle_beta   90.00
_cell.angle_gamma   90.00
#
_symmetry.space_group_name_H-M   'P 1'
#
loop_
_entity.id
_entity.type
_entity.pdbx_description
1 polymer ?
#
loop_
_entity_poly.entity_id
_entity_poly.type
_entity_poly.pdbx_seq_one_letter_code
_entity_poly.pdbx_strand_id
1 'polypeptide(L)'
;MPEIAIGLTAARHLLVEGAAVYSPTGRAEHSVLSSPAMIMEMEIASVDAVRNHLQVGETTVGFHVDVKHVAPAPAGNQVETTAT
;
A
#
# COMPACT_ATOMS: atom_id res chain seq x y z
N MET A 1 -21.09 -6.35 11.68
CA MET A 1 -19.89 -5.50 11.84
C MET A 1 -19.19 -5.92 13.11
N PRO A 2 -18.01 -6.55 12.99
CA PRO A 2 -17.21 -6.94 14.12
C PRO A 2 -16.67 -5.68 14.80
N GLU A 3 -16.45 -5.76 16.10
CA GLU A 3 -15.77 -4.70 16.83
C GLU A 3 -14.29 -4.71 16.42
N ILE A 4 -13.85 -3.64 15.75
CA ILE A 4 -12.46 -3.45 15.35
C ILE A 4 -11.77 -2.62 16.42
N ALA A 5 -10.78 -3.23 17.09
CA ALA A 5 -10.01 -2.55 18.13
C ALA A 5 -9.13 -1.44 17.54
N ILE A 6 -8.91 -0.36 18.29
CA ILE A 6 -7.97 0.70 17.92
C ILE A 6 -6.54 0.17 18.03
N GLY A 7 -5.69 0.50 17.04
CA GLY A 7 -4.26 0.18 17.06
C GLY A 7 -3.89 -1.19 16.48
N LEU A 8 -4.78 -1.81 15.70
CA LEU A 8 -4.43 -2.99 14.90
C LEU A 8 -3.46 -2.59 13.80
N THR A 9 -2.40 -3.36 13.59
CA THR A 9 -1.37 -3.01 12.62
C THR A 9 -1.09 -4.13 11.64
N ALA A 10 -0.64 -3.74 10.45
CA ALA A 10 0.00 -4.65 9.50
C ALA A 10 1.11 -3.90 8.76
N ALA A 11 2.16 -4.64 8.42
CA ALA A 11 3.28 -4.14 7.64
C ALA A 11 3.50 -5.01 6.41
N ARG A 12 3.84 -4.37 5.29
CA ARG A 12 4.10 -5.01 4.01
C ARG A 12 5.41 -4.49 3.43
N HIS A 13 6.09 -5.34 2.68
CA HIS A 13 7.31 -4.96 1.98
C HIS A 13 7.13 -5.16 0.48
N LEU A 14 7.59 -4.18 -0.29
CA LEU A 14 7.56 -4.19 -1.74
C LEU A 14 8.96 -3.87 -2.28
N LEU A 15 9.44 -4.68 -3.23
CA LEU A 15 10.55 -4.29 -4.10
C LEU A 15 9.99 -3.45 -5.25
N VAL A 16 10.55 -2.27 -5.50
CA VAL A 16 10.07 -1.35 -6.55
C VAL A 16 10.51 -1.87 -7.92
N GLU A 17 9.70 -2.74 -8.51
CA GLU A 17 9.97 -3.38 -9.80
C GLU A 17 8.68 -3.67 -10.59
N GLY A 18 8.84 -4.11 -11.84
CA GLY A 18 7.73 -4.56 -12.68
C GLY A 18 6.59 -3.54 -12.78
N ALA A 19 5.38 -3.96 -12.42
CA ALA A 19 4.17 -3.15 -12.52
C ALA A 19 4.10 -2.01 -11.48
N ALA A 20 4.94 -2.02 -10.44
CA ALA A 20 4.96 -0.95 -9.44
C ALA A 20 5.69 0.31 -9.93
N VAL A 21 6.53 0.16 -10.96
CA VAL A 21 7.41 1.21 -11.48
C VAL A 21 6.66 2.17 -12.40
N TYR A 22 6.93 3.46 -12.23
CA TYR A 22 6.55 4.52 -13.14
C TYR A 22 7.75 5.43 -13.42
N SER A 23 7.87 5.90 -14.67
CA SER A 23 8.85 6.92 -15.04
C SER A 23 8.14 8.16 -15.56
N PRO A 24 8.25 9.32 -14.87
CA PRO A 24 7.63 10.57 -15.32
C PRO A 24 8.09 11.03 -16.71
N THR A 25 9.30 10.64 -17.11
CA THR A 25 9.90 11.04 -18.40
C THR A 25 9.96 9.91 -19.41
N GLY A 26 9.46 8.71 -19.08
CA GLY A 26 9.61 7.50 -19.88
C GLY A 26 11.04 6.94 -19.95
N ARG A 27 11.98 7.48 -19.17
CA ARG A 27 13.38 7.02 -19.14
C ARG A 27 13.64 6.10 -17.95
N ALA A 28 14.43 5.06 -18.16
CA ALA A 28 14.64 4.03 -17.15
C ALA A 28 15.33 4.59 -15.88
N GLU A 29 16.24 5.54 -16.01
CA GLU A 29 16.97 6.18 -14.91
C GLU A 29 16.10 7.05 -14.00
N HIS A 30 14.88 7.41 -14.44
CA HIS A 30 13.90 8.16 -13.65
C HIS A 30 12.76 7.28 -13.13
N SER A 31 12.96 5.97 -13.14
CA SER A 31 11.98 4.98 -12.66
C SER A 31 11.87 5.00 -11.14
N VAL A 32 10.66 5.19 -10.65
CA VAL A 32 10.32 5.27 -9.22
C VAL A 32 9.04 4.47 -8.93
N LEU A 33 8.74 4.24 -7.66
CA LEU A 33 7.44 3.72 -7.23
C LEU A 33 6.33 4.65 -7.73
N SER A 34 5.31 4.09 -8.36
CA SER A 34 4.15 4.86 -8.81
C SER A 34 3.21 5.19 -7.64
N SER A 35 2.56 6.36 -7.68
CA SER A 35 1.53 6.70 -6.68
C SER A 35 0.40 5.67 -6.61
N PRO A 36 -0.10 5.09 -7.72
CA PRO A 36 -1.09 4.01 -7.67
C PRO A 36 -0.57 2.74 -6.97
N ALA A 37 0.68 2.33 -7.20
CA ALA A 37 1.26 1.18 -6.51
C ALA A 37 1.45 1.44 -5.01
N MET A 38 1.86 2.66 -4.64
CA MET A 38 1.91 3.09 -3.24
C MET A 38 0.53 2.99 -2.57
N ILE A 39 -0.52 3.52 -3.22
CA ILE A 39 -1.91 3.44 -2.71
C ILE A 39 -2.35 1.98 -2.58
N MET A 40 -2.08 1.13 -3.57
CA MET A 40 -2.42 -0.29 -3.52
C MET A 40 -1.79 -0.98 -2.31
N GLU A 41 -0.50 -0.74 -2.02
CA GLU A 41 0.13 -1.32 -0.82
C GLU A 41 -0.51 -0.80 0.47
N MET A 42 -0.93 0.47 0.53
CA MET A 42 -1.65 1.03 1.70
C MET A 42 -3.03 0.38 1.88
N GLU A 43 -3.77 0.17 0.79
CA GLU A 43 -5.06 -0.51 0.81
C GLU A 43 -4.92 -1.96 1.27
N ILE A 44 -3.95 -2.71 0.72
CA ILE A 44 -3.72 -4.10 1.12
C ILE A 44 -3.23 -4.18 2.56
N ALA A 45 -2.36 -3.28 3.02
CA ALA A 45 -1.95 -3.23 4.42
C ALA A 45 -3.16 -2.98 5.35
N SER A 46 -4.09 -2.12 4.94
CA SER A 46 -5.33 -1.86 5.68
C SER A 46 -6.22 -3.11 5.77
N VAL A 47 -6.35 -3.86 4.67
CA VAL A 47 -7.05 -5.15 4.66
C VAL A 47 -6.36 -6.16 5.58
N ASP A 48 -5.03 -6.28 5.48
CA ASP A 48 -4.22 -7.21 6.27
C ASP A 48 -4.35 -6.90 7.79
N ALA A 49 -4.43 -5.62 8.18
CA ALA A 49 -4.59 -5.20 9.57
C ALA A 49 -5.89 -5.67 10.22
N VAL A 50 -6.98 -5.77 9.46
CA VAL A 50 -8.30 -6.14 9.99
C VAL A 50 -8.75 -7.56 9.62
N ARG A 51 -8.04 -8.24 8.70
CA ARG A 51 -8.45 -9.54 8.13
C ARG A 51 -8.83 -10.58 9.19
N ASN A 52 -8.04 -10.67 10.27
CA ASN A 52 -8.25 -11.67 11.33
C ASN A 52 -9.42 -11.34 12.28
N HIS A 53 -10.08 -10.19 12.08
CA HIS A 53 -11.22 -9.73 12.87
C HIS A 53 -12.55 -9.79 12.10
N LEU A 54 -12.51 -10.16 10.81
CA LEU A 54 -13.72 -10.30 9.99
C LEU A 54 -14.41 -11.65 10.27
N GLN A 55 -15.74 -11.65 10.32
CA GLN A 55 -16.52 -12.88 10.44
C GLN A 55 -16.64 -13.59 9.09
N VAL A 56 -17.08 -14.85 9.12
CA VAL A 56 -17.36 -15.61 7.90
C VAL A 56 -18.39 -14.88 7.05
N GLY A 57 -18.05 -14.59 5.80
CA GLY A 57 -18.90 -13.88 4.85
C GLY A 57 -18.77 -12.35 4.90
N GLU A 58 -17.96 -11.79 5.79
CA GLU A 58 -17.65 -10.35 5.81
C GLU A 58 -16.39 -10.03 4.96
N THR A 59 -16.36 -8.81 4.43
CA THR A 59 -15.21 -8.26 3.72
C THR A 59 -15.13 -6.75 3.94
N THR A 60 -14.06 -6.13 3.47
CA THR A 60 -13.84 -4.67 3.50
C THR A 60 -13.90 -4.09 2.11
N VAL A 61 -14.33 -2.83 2.00
CA VAL A 61 -14.29 -2.05 0.77
C VAL A 61 -13.65 -0.70 1.09
N GLY A 62 -12.58 -0.35 0.38
CA GLY A 62 -12.00 1.00 0.44
C GLY A 62 -12.94 1.99 -0.23
N PHE A 63 -13.25 3.11 0.43
CA PHE A 63 -14.14 4.15 -0.11
C PHE A 63 -13.49 5.53 -0.16
N HIS A 64 -12.35 5.71 0.50
CA HIS A 64 -11.62 6.97 0.57
C HIS A 64 -10.13 6.71 0.75
N VAL A 65 -9.32 7.52 0.07
CA VAL A 65 -7.88 7.58 0.25
C VAL A 65 -7.44 9.04 0.14
N ASP A 66 -6.58 9.46 1.07
CA ASP A 66 -5.90 10.75 1.07
C ASP A 66 -4.42 10.48 1.30
N VAL A 67 -3.58 10.81 0.32
CA VAL A 67 -2.17 10.45 0.31
C VAL A 67 -1.29 11.61 -0.09
N LYS A 68 -0.10 11.64 0.51
CA LYS A 68 1.00 12.54 0.12
C LYS A 68 2.18 11.70 -0.31
N HIS A 69 2.52 11.77 -1.60
CA HIS A 69 3.73 11.14 -2.12
C HIS A 69 4.89 12.13 -1.99
N VAL A 70 5.56 12.10 -0.83
CA VAL A 70 6.50 13.16 -0.41
C VAL A 70 7.92 13.02 -0.96
N ALA A 71 8.33 11.80 -1.31
CA ALA A 71 9.66 11.52 -1.82
C ALA A 71 9.60 10.32 -2.79
N PRO A 72 10.45 10.30 -3.83
CA PRO A 72 10.52 9.17 -4.73
C PRO A 72 11.21 7.97 -4.06
N ALA A 73 10.73 6.76 -4.36
CA ALA A 73 11.45 5.51 -4.11
C ALA A 73 11.95 4.95 -5.45
N PRO A 74 13.26 5.03 -5.76
CA PRO A 74 13.82 4.51 -7.01
C PRO A 74 13.53 3.03 -7.26
N ALA A 75 13.48 2.63 -8.53
CA ALA A 75 13.40 1.22 -8.90
C ALA A 75 14.56 0.41 -8.28
N GLY A 76 14.26 -0.80 -7.81
CA GLY A 76 15.19 -1.67 -7.09
C GLY A 76 15.31 -1.38 -5.59
N ASN A 77 14.73 -0.30 -5.07
CA ASN A 77 14.65 -0.08 -3.62
C ASN A 77 13.54 -0.93 -2.99
N GLN A 78 13.69 -1.22 -1.71
CA GLN A 78 12.65 -1.82 -0.88
C GLN A 78 11.85 -0.73 -0.16
N VAL A 79 10.53 -0.88 -0.15
CA VAL A 79 9.58 0.02 0.52
C VAL A 79 8.81 -0.78 1.56
N GLU A 80 8.67 -0.23 2.76
CA GLU A 80 7.79 -0.74 3.81
C GLU A 80 6.54 0.12 3.88
N THR A 81 5.38 -0.53 3.94
CA THR A 81 4.08 0.12 4.13
C THR A 81 3.45 -0.39 5.41
N THR A 82 3.03 0.52 6.28
CA THR A 82 2.40 0.19 7.57
C THR A 82 1.01 0.80 7.66
N ALA A 83 0.03 0.03 8.14
CA ALA A 83 -1.32 0.48 8.51
C ALA A 83 -1.52 0.36 10.03
N THR A 84 -2.33 1.23 10.64
CA THR A 84 -2.61 1.27 12.09
C THR A 84 -4.03 1.79 12.37
#